data_AF-A0A957FN53-F1
#
_entry.id   AF-A0A957FN53-F1
#
_cell.length_a   1.000
_cell.length_b   1.000
_cell.length_c   1.000
_cell.angle_alpha   90.00
_cell.angle_beta   90.00
_cell.angle_gamma   90.00
#
_symmetry.space_group_name_H-M   'P 1'
#
loop_
_entity.id
_entity.type
_entity.pdbx_description
1 polymer ?
#
loop_
_entity_poly.entity_id
_entity_poly.type
_entity_poly.pdbx_seq_one_letter_code
_entity_poly.pdbx_strand_id
1 'polypeptide(L)'
;MINYNSTTKTFNLLLQHSQYAMQIDEAERLVHLAWGVRPADATPADLIPGTTHFEQLSISSHEQQTRPDEYITYGDTSYHEVSLKVNFPTLPATMKEGEAAHLPIRDVRLRYTRHEIVTDATPGYAAQHGLPTMNSTPRETLRIIMEDPVQPLRVVLCYRLTPEQDIIERWTELENLGNAPLPIEQCYTAVLHLPNGYYDLTSVNGAWAQEFTTTREPLPFGLRLLEQRSLQTGHRTNPFFLLNRCGQAWEETGTVYFGELAYSGSWRLTFEMMHSLNLRVHAGYNPFDFQLLLHPGQTHKTPALICGVSDNGWGGASRRLHAFLRECVLPQPAQLPTWRPVLYNSWEATYFNLSEQGQIELAQKAAAMGVELFCVDDGWFGGRRHDRAGLGDWFVSKDVFPNGLQPLIDEVHKLGMQFGLWVEPEMVNADSDLYRAHPDWILHFPGRPRTEGRNQLILDLGRPEV
;
A
#
# COMPACT_ATOMS: atom_id res chain seq x y z
N MET A 1 -2.07 -19.42 15.92
CA MET A 1 -3.19 -18.94 15.05
C MET A 1 -3.01 -19.42 13.63
N ILE A 2 -1.75 -19.56 13.21
CA ILE A 2 -1.36 -20.23 11.97
C ILE A 2 -1.18 -21.73 12.23
N ASN A 3 -1.90 -22.57 11.50
CA ASN A 3 -1.84 -24.03 11.63
C ASN A 3 -1.42 -24.65 10.30
N TYR A 4 -0.36 -25.46 10.30
CA TYR A 4 0.06 -26.25 9.16
C TYR A 4 -0.22 -27.73 9.40
N ASN A 5 -1.01 -28.34 8.51
CA ASN A 5 -1.22 -29.78 8.47
C ASN A 5 -0.26 -30.39 7.44
N SER A 6 0.75 -31.13 7.90
CA SER A 6 1.76 -31.75 7.01
C SER A 6 1.22 -32.93 6.20
N THR A 7 0.15 -33.58 6.65
CA THR A 7 -0.48 -34.70 5.94
C THR A 7 -1.21 -34.21 4.71
N THR A 8 -2.03 -33.16 4.86
CA THR A 8 -2.80 -32.57 3.75
C THR A 8 -2.07 -31.42 3.06
N LYS A 9 -0.90 -31.02 3.57
CA LYS A 9 -0.11 -29.85 3.17
C LYS A 9 -0.93 -28.55 3.15
N THR A 10 -1.73 -28.33 4.19
CA THR A 10 -2.68 -27.21 4.27
C THR A 10 -2.28 -26.22 5.34
N PHE A 11 -2.33 -24.94 5.01
CA PHE A 11 -2.21 -23.84 5.96
C PHE A 11 -3.61 -23.29 6.26
N ASN A 12 -3.92 -23.15 7.55
CA ASN A 12 -5.12 -22.49 8.04
C ASN A 12 -4.70 -21.33 8.95
N LEU A 13 -5.06 -20.11 8.55
CA LEU A 13 -4.81 -18.87 9.26
C LEU A 13 -6.12 -18.47 9.93
N LEU A 14 -6.17 -18.60 11.25
CA LEU A 14 -7.38 -18.36 12.02
C LEU A 14 -7.31 -17.00 12.71
N LEU A 15 -8.29 -16.17 12.44
CA LEU A 15 -8.53 -14.91 13.14
C LEU A 15 -9.71 -15.09 14.11
N GLN A 16 -10.16 -14.00 14.74
CA GLN A 16 -11.20 -14.09 15.76
C GLN A 16 -12.56 -14.51 15.19
N HIS A 17 -12.96 -13.96 14.04
CA HIS A 17 -14.24 -14.21 13.37
C HIS A 17 -14.09 -14.58 11.89
N SER A 18 -12.87 -14.70 11.40
CA SER A 18 -12.58 -15.04 10.01
C SER A 18 -11.45 -16.07 9.89
N GLN A 19 -11.35 -16.66 8.70
CA GLN A 19 -10.33 -17.64 8.38
C GLN A 19 -9.83 -17.49 6.95
N TYR A 20 -8.59 -17.92 6.73
CA TYR A 20 -7.95 -18.00 5.42
C TYR A 20 -7.24 -19.34 5.29
N ALA A 21 -7.41 -20.04 4.18
CA ALA A 21 -6.82 -21.35 3.96
C ALA A 21 -6.20 -21.48 2.56
N MET A 22 -5.08 -22.19 2.50
CA MET A 22 -4.32 -22.46 1.28
C MET A 22 -3.63 -23.83 1.38
N GLN A 23 -3.29 -24.43 0.24
CA GLN A 23 -2.69 -25.77 0.17
C GLN A 23 -1.51 -25.79 -0.79
N ILE A 24 -0.52 -26.63 -0.48
CA ILE A 24 0.54 -26.99 -1.41
C ILE A 24 0.03 -28.20 -2.20
N ASP A 25 -0.12 -28.06 -3.51
CA ASP A 25 -0.60 -29.14 -4.36
C ASP A 25 0.51 -30.15 -4.74
N GLU A 26 0.15 -31.15 -5.55
CA GLU A 26 1.08 -32.21 -5.99
C GLU A 26 2.23 -31.69 -6.84
N ALA A 27 2.04 -30.57 -7.53
CA ALA A 27 3.06 -29.90 -8.34
C ALA A 27 3.79 -28.81 -7.54
N GLU A 28 3.67 -28.81 -6.21
CA GLU A 28 4.29 -27.86 -5.28
C GLU A 28 3.87 -26.41 -5.53
N ARG A 29 2.68 -26.19 -6.10
CA ARG A 29 2.09 -24.85 -6.24
C ARG A 29 1.30 -24.52 -4.98
N LEU A 30 1.24 -23.25 -4.63
CA LEU A 30 0.44 -22.77 -3.51
C LEU A 30 -0.92 -22.28 -4.01
N VAL A 31 -1.98 -23.03 -3.71
CA VAL A 31 -3.34 -22.76 -4.16
C VAL A 31 -4.23 -22.28 -3.02
N HIS A 32 -5.06 -21.29 -3.30
CA HIS A 32 -6.07 -20.79 -2.39
C HIS A 32 -7.19 -21.83 -2.19
N LEU A 33 -7.64 -22.00 -0.95
CA LEU A 33 -8.78 -22.86 -0.63
C LEU A 33 -10.01 -22.06 -0.24
N ALA A 34 -9.87 -21.11 0.69
CA ALA A 34 -10.98 -20.32 1.18
C ALA A 34 -10.53 -19.07 1.94
N TRP A 35 -11.37 -18.04 1.88
CA TRP A 35 -11.31 -16.85 2.71
C TRP A 35 -12.74 -16.43 3.06
N GLY A 36 -13.03 -16.23 4.34
CA GLY A 36 -14.38 -15.89 4.75
C GLY A 36 -14.59 -15.87 6.26
N VAL A 37 -15.86 -15.72 6.63
CA VAL A 37 -16.33 -15.72 8.01
C VAL A 37 -16.14 -17.11 8.62
N ARG A 38 -15.73 -17.12 9.89
CA ARG A 38 -15.59 -18.33 10.70
C ARG A 38 -16.73 -18.39 11.72
N PRO A 39 -17.42 -19.53 11.89
CA PRO A 39 -18.40 -19.69 12.96
C PRO A 39 -17.80 -19.42 14.34
N ALA A 40 -18.54 -18.76 15.23
CA ALA A 40 -18.05 -18.36 16.55
C ALA A 40 -17.68 -19.56 17.46
N ASP A 41 -18.24 -20.74 17.19
CA ASP A 41 -18.05 -22.00 17.90
C ASP A 41 -17.07 -22.96 17.20
N ALA A 42 -16.40 -22.50 16.14
CA ALA A 42 -15.51 -23.34 15.33
C ALA A 42 -14.34 -23.93 16.15
N THR A 43 -14.23 -25.24 16.12
CA THR A 43 -13.22 -26.10 16.74
C THR A 43 -12.10 -26.46 15.75
N PRO A 44 -11.03 -27.17 16.19
CA PRO A 44 -10.03 -27.71 15.26
C PRO A 44 -10.59 -28.67 14.20
N ALA A 45 -11.79 -29.23 14.37
CA ALA A 45 -12.46 -30.03 13.34
C ALA A 45 -12.98 -29.16 12.17
N ASP A 46 -13.12 -27.85 12.38
CA ASP A 46 -13.57 -26.87 11.39
C ASP A 46 -12.39 -26.25 10.60
N LEU A 47 -11.15 -26.68 10.89
CA LEU A 47 -10.02 -26.41 10.01
C LEU A 47 -10.37 -26.94 8.63
N ILE A 48 -10.22 -26.11 7.60
CA ILE A 48 -10.51 -26.51 6.23
C ILE A 48 -9.51 -27.62 5.88
N PRO A 49 -9.99 -28.87 5.73
CA PRO A 49 -9.11 -29.96 5.36
C PRO A 49 -8.70 -29.73 3.91
N GLY A 50 -7.41 -29.85 3.61
CA GLY A 50 -6.93 -29.71 2.24
C GLY A 50 -7.37 -30.87 1.39
N THR A 51 -8.54 -30.75 0.77
CA THR A 51 -9.00 -31.56 -0.35
C THR A 51 -10.05 -30.75 -1.10
N THR A 52 -9.64 -29.67 -1.75
CA THR A 52 -10.45 -29.20 -2.88
C THR A 52 -10.23 -30.19 -4.00
N HIS A 53 -11.24 -31.03 -4.23
CA HIS A 53 -11.61 -31.29 -5.61
C HIS A 53 -12.11 -29.95 -6.18
N PHE A 54 -11.20 -29.01 -6.50
CA PHE A 54 -11.36 -28.43 -7.84
C PHE A 54 -11.39 -29.67 -8.68
N GLU A 55 -12.57 -30.03 -9.20
CA GLU A 55 -12.72 -31.22 -10.01
C GLU A 55 -11.43 -31.28 -10.83
N GLN A 56 -10.68 -32.36 -10.70
CA GLN A 56 -9.74 -32.74 -11.74
C GLN A 56 -10.62 -33.04 -12.96
N LEU A 57 -11.34 -32.02 -13.46
CA LEU A 57 -11.70 -31.88 -14.83
C LEU A 57 -10.37 -32.16 -15.52
N SER A 58 -10.40 -33.24 -16.30
CA SER A 58 -9.20 -33.82 -16.91
C SER A 58 -8.37 -32.68 -17.45
N ILE A 59 -7.18 -32.42 -16.88
CA ILE A 59 -6.46 -31.15 -16.99
C ILE A 59 -6.31 -30.80 -18.47
N SER A 60 -7.29 -30.07 -18.97
CA SER A 60 -7.24 -29.47 -20.29
C SER A 60 -6.48 -28.17 -20.08
N SER A 61 -5.71 -27.74 -21.07
CA SER A 61 -4.90 -26.52 -20.98
C SER A 61 -5.74 -25.27 -20.62
N HIS A 62 -7.06 -25.31 -20.80
CA HIS A 62 -7.99 -24.24 -20.42
C HIS A 62 -8.18 -24.08 -18.90
N GLU A 63 -8.10 -25.16 -18.12
CA GLU A 63 -8.39 -25.09 -16.67
C GLU A 63 -7.18 -24.70 -15.83
N GLN A 64 -5.97 -24.82 -16.39
CA GLN A 64 -4.75 -24.31 -15.75
C GLN A 64 -4.78 -22.78 -15.56
N GLN A 65 -5.62 -22.08 -16.35
CA GLN A 65 -5.73 -20.63 -16.39
C GLN A 65 -6.61 -20.06 -15.25
N THR A 66 -7.56 -20.85 -14.75
CA THR A 66 -8.48 -20.43 -13.68
C THR A 66 -8.05 -20.88 -12.28
N ARG A 67 -6.91 -21.56 -12.18
CA ARG A 67 -6.36 -22.02 -10.89
C ARG A 67 -6.22 -20.84 -9.92
N PRO A 68 -6.66 -20.97 -8.66
CA PRO A 68 -6.61 -19.88 -7.72
C PRO A 68 -5.25 -19.85 -7.00
N ASP A 69 -4.17 -19.61 -7.73
CA ASP A 69 -2.83 -19.54 -7.13
C ASP A 69 -2.73 -18.36 -6.18
N GLU A 70 -2.12 -18.56 -5.01
CA GLU A 70 -1.89 -17.51 -4.01
C GLU A 70 -0.99 -16.38 -4.53
N TYR A 71 -0.24 -16.64 -5.61
CA TYR A 71 0.51 -15.65 -6.35
C TYR A 71 0.65 -16.06 -7.83
N ILE A 72 -0.04 -15.34 -8.72
CA ILE A 72 -0.12 -15.69 -10.14
C ILE A 72 1.08 -15.08 -10.87
N THR A 73 1.75 -15.86 -11.72
CA THR A 73 2.95 -15.42 -12.43
C THR A 73 2.75 -15.40 -13.94
N TYR A 74 3.48 -14.51 -14.63
CA TYR A 74 3.57 -14.51 -16.09
C TYR A 74 4.46 -15.66 -16.56
N GLY A 75 3.97 -16.39 -17.55
CA GLY A 75 4.54 -17.66 -17.97
C GLY A 75 3.45 -18.70 -18.18
N ASP A 76 3.86 -19.91 -18.53
CA ASP A 76 2.94 -21.01 -18.82
C ASP A 76 1.88 -20.63 -19.89
N THR A 77 0.65 -21.15 -19.80
CA THR A 77 -0.46 -20.87 -20.72
C THR A 77 -1.42 -19.79 -20.21
N SER A 78 -1.01 -18.96 -19.23
CA SER A 78 -1.87 -17.93 -18.62
C SER A 78 -1.99 -16.67 -19.50
N TYR A 79 -3.23 -16.25 -19.76
CA TYR A 79 -3.57 -15.00 -20.44
C TYR A 79 -4.37 -14.03 -19.54
N HIS A 80 -4.45 -14.33 -18.24
CA HIS A 80 -5.15 -13.54 -17.23
C HIS A 80 -4.26 -12.43 -16.65
N GLU A 81 -4.85 -11.58 -15.81
CA GLU A 81 -4.05 -10.68 -14.98
C GLU A 81 -3.12 -11.52 -14.06
N VAL A 82 -1.86 -11.09 -13.97
CA VAL A 82 -0.82 -11.80 -13.20
C VAL A 82 -0.30 -10.90 -12.09
N SER A 83 0.23 -11.49 -11.03
CA SER A 83 0.86 -10.74 -9.94
C SER A 83 2.30 -10.38 -10.24
N LEU A 84 3.04 -11.25 -10.93
CA LEU A 84 4.47 -11.08 -11.14
C LEU A 84 4.88 -11.35 -12.58
N LYS A 85 5.69 -10.45 -13.14
CA LYS A 85 6.32 -10.59 -14.44
C LYS A 85 7.80 -10.21 -14.37
N VAL A 86 8.66 -11.16 -14.68
CA VAL A 86 10.12 -11.02 -14.61
C VAL A 86 10.72 -11.31 -15.97
N ASN A 87 11.71 -10.53 -16.35
CA ASN A 87 12.58 -10.82 -17.48
C ASN A 87 13.86 -11.45 -16.95
N PHE A 88 14.15 -12.68 -17.34
CA PHE A 88 15.44 -13.32 -17.05
C PHE A 88 16.39 -13.06 -18.22
N PRO A 89 17.46 -12.25 -18.03
CA PRO A 89 18.36 -11.85 -19.11
C PRO A 89 19.42 -12.92 -19.43
N THR A 90 19.50 -13.98 -18.63
CA THR A 90 20.48 -15.06 -18.77
C THR A 90 19.77 -16.37 -19.09
N LEU A 91 20.45 -17.23 -19.86
CA LEU A 91 19.98 -18.60 -20.08
C LEU A 91 20.06 -19.41 -18.78
N PRO A 92 19.22 -20.44 -18.61
CA PRO A 92 19.36 -21.42 -17.55
C PRO A 92 20.76 -22.02 -17.48
N ALA A 93 21.18 -22.43 -16.29
CA ALA A 93 22.49 -23.06 -16.09
C ALA A 93 22.66 -24.36 -16.88
N THR A 94 21.56 -25.06 -17.18
CA THR A 94 21.56 -26.28 -18.00
C THR A 94 20.50 -26.16 -19.07
N MET A 95 20.92 -26.27 -20.32
CA MET A 95 20.05 -26.38 -21.49
C MET A 95 20.09 -27.82 -22.00
N LYS A 96 18.94 -28.38 -22.38
CA LYS A 96 18.88 -29.70 -23.02
C LYS A 96 19.30 -29.59 -24.48
N GLU A 97 19.82 -30.70 -25.03
CA GLU A 97 20.17 -30.78 -26.44
C GLU A 97 18.97 -30.46 -27.33
N GLY A 98 19.14 -29.50 -28.25
CA GLY A 98 18.09 -29.03 -29.15
C GLY A 98 17.19 -27.90 -28.62
N GLU A 99 17.36 -27.44 -27.38
CA GLU A 99 16.64 -26.26 -26.88
C GLU A 99 17.14 -24.97 -27.55
N ALA A 100 16.20 -24.10 -27.93
CA ALA A 100 16.52 -22.81 -28.51
C ALA A 100 16.84 -21.77 -27.43
N ALA A 101 17.93 -21.02 -27.63
CA ALA A 101 18.31 -19.92 -26.77
C ALA A 101 17.45 -18.68 -27.07
N HIS A 102 16.36 -18.51 -26.32
CA HIS A 102 15.50 -17.33 -26.40
C HIS A 102 15.69 -16.46 -25.16
N LEU A 103 15.97 -15.17 -25.37
CA LEU A 103 16.11 -14.17 -24.31
C LEU A 103 15.34 -12.89 -24.65
N PRO A 104 14.81 -12.16 -23.64
CA PRO A 104 14.75 -12.58 -22.24
C PRO A 104 13.74 -13.73 -22.06
N ILE A 105 13.97 -14.61 -21.08
CA ILE A 105 12.95 -15.60 -20.68
C ILE A 105 11.91 -14.89 -19.82
N ARG A 106 10.64 -15.13 -20.12
CA ARG A 106 9.48 -14.50 -19.45
C ARG A 106 8.50 -15.58 -18.99
N ASP A 107 9.04 -16.59 -18.32
CA ASP A 107 8.28 -17.71 -17.77
C ASP A 107 8.75 -17.91 -16.32
N VAL A 108 7.92 -17.47 -15.37
CA VAL A 108 8.18 -17.60 -13.93
C VAL A 108 7.33 -18.74 -13.40
N ARG A 109 7.96 -19.75 -12.78
CA ARG A 109 7.30 -20.96 -12.27
C ARG A 109 7.62 -21.21 -10.81
N LEU A 110 6.96 -20.49 -9.91
CA LEU A 110 7.20 -20.64 -8.48
C LEU A 110 6.81 -22.03 -7.96
N ARG A 111 7.67 -22.63 -7.14
CA ARG A 111 7.46 -23.90 -6.44
C ARG A 111 7.73 -23.72 -4.96
N TYR A 112 6.81 -24.20 -4.14
CA TYR A 112 6.95 -24.23 -2.69
C TYR A 112 8.25 -24.96 -2.32
N THR A 113 9.05 -24.34 -1.47
CA THR A 113 10.29 -24.93 -0.95
C THR A 113 10.14 -25.22 0.54
N ARG A 114 9.79 -24.20 1.33
CA ARG A 114 9.59 -24.31 2.78
C ARG A 114 8.68 -23.19 3.28
N HIS A 115 8.32 -23.24 4.55
CA HIS A 115 7.68 -22.12 5.24
C HIS A 115 8.33 -21.87 6.59
N GLU A 116 8.11 -20.68 7.11
CA GLU A 116 8.51 -20.24 8.44
C GLU A 116 7.28 -19.59 9.09
N ILE A 117 7.09 -19.85 10.38
CA ILE A 117 6.13 -19.11 11.20
C ILE A 117 6.96 -18.30 12.19
N VAL A 118 6.96 -16.99 12.04
CA VAL A 118 7.74 -16.07 12.86
C VAL A 118 6.81 -15.24 13.73
N THR A 119 7.26 -14.90 14.93
CA THR A 119 6.54 -13.99 15.82
C THR A 119 7.46 -12.83 16.14
N ASP A 120 7.15 -11.66 15.58
CA ASP A 120 7.98 -10.47 15.69
C ASP A 120 7.12 -9.20 15.73
N ALA A 121 7.75 -8.06 15.99
CA ALA A 121 7.13 -6.75 16.07
C ALA A 121 7.28 -5.91 14.78
N THR A 122 7.61 -6.52 13.64
CA THR A 122 7.91 -5.82 12.39
C THR A 122 6.75 -6.00 11.39
N PRO A 123 5.85 -5.01 11.25
CA PRO A 123 4.71 -5.14 10.38
C PRO A 123 5.07 -5.11 8.89
N GLY A 124 4.17 -5.64 8.07
CA GLY A 124 4.30 -5.63 6.61
C GLY A 124 4.24 -4.22 6.04
N TYR A 125 3.35 -3.38 6.57
CA TYR A 125 3.12 -2.01 6.10
C TYR A 125 4.19 -1.00 6.52
N ALA A 126 5.05 -1.31 7.49
CA ALA A 126 6.10 -0.38 7.91
C ALA A 126 7.11 -0.18 6.78
N ALA A 127 7.27 1.08 6.37
CA ALA A 127 8.31 1.49 5.45
C ALA A 127 9.69 1.28 6.10
N GLN A 128 10.66 0.85 5.30
CA GLN A 128 12.05 0.67 5.75
C GLN A 128 12.66 1.96 6.33
N HIS A 129 12.19 3.12 5.87
CA HIS A 129 12.67 4.46 6.26
C HIS A 129 11.58 5.34 6.89
N GLY A 130 10.53 4.73 7.46
CA GLY A 130 9.43 5.45 8.13
C GLY A 130 9.69 5.72 9.61
N LEU A 131 8.86 6.57 10.22
CA LEU A 131 8.77 6.64 11.67
C LEU A 131 8.44 5.24 12.22
N PRO A 132 9.09 4.80 13.32
CA PRO A 132 8.82 3.49 13.89
C PRO A 132 7.35 3.39 14.29
N THR A 133 6.72 2.29 13.90
CA THR A 133 5.41 1.92 14.43
C THR A 133 5.60 1.64 15.91
N MET A 134 5.01 2.47 16.77
CA MET A 134 5.22 2.36 18.22
C MET A 134 4.46 1.17 18.84
N ASN A 135 3.52 0.56 18.09
CA ASN A 135 2.99 -0.74 18.48
C ASN A 135 4.02 -1.83 18.17
N SER A 136 4.74 -2.25 19.22
CA SER A 136 5.73 -3.32 19.18
C SER A 136 5.17 -4.68 19.59
N THR A 137 3.84 -4.87 19.59
CA THR A 137 3.23 -6.14 19.98
C THR A 137 3.64 -7.22 18.98
N PRO A 138 4.32 -8.30 19.42
CA PRO A 138 4.70 -9.36 18.50
C PRO A 138 3.47 -10.07 17.93
N ARG A 139 3.46 -10.32 16.61
CA ARG A 139 2.36 -11.01 15.91
C ARG A 139 2.91 -12.14 15.06
N GLU A 140 2.13 -13.21 14.91
CA GLU A 140 2.48 -14.33 14.04
C GLU A 140 2.42 -13.90 12.56
N THR A 141 3.46 -14.25 11.82
CA THR A 141 3.58 -14.10 10.37
C THR A 141 3.93 -15.45 9.77
N LEU A 142 3.11 -15.92 8.84
CA LEU A 142 3.45 -17.05 7.97
C LEU A 142 4.24 -16.51 6.79
N ARG A 143 5.42 -17.06 6.57
CA ARG A 143 6.29 -16.80 5.42
C ARG A 143 6.37 -18.07 4.60
N ILE A 144 5.89 -18.05 3.37
CA ILE A 144 5.97 -19.18 2.45
C ILE A 144 7.03 -18.88 1.41
N ILE A 145 8.10 -19.67 1.42
CA ILE A 145 9.24 -19.50 0.53
C ILE A 145 8.99 -20.36 -0.71
N MET A 146 8.95 -19.71 -1.86
CA MET A 146 8.82 -20.32 -3.17
C MET A 146 10.00 -19.92 -4.05
N GLU A 147 10.48 -20.84 -4.88
CA GLU A 147 11.61 -20.59 -5.79
C GLU A 147 11.21 -21.01 -7.21
N ASP A 148 11.75 -20.32 -8.21
CA ASP A 148 11.70 -20.82 -9.58
C ASP A 148 12.74 -21.96 -9.72
N PRO A 149 12.35 -23.15 -10.22
CA PRO A 149 13.24 -24.30 -10.30
C PRO A 149 14.35 -24.16 -11.35
N VAL A 150 14.24 -23.19 -12.26
CA VAL A 150 15.17 -22.98 -13.37
C VAL A 150 15.86 -21.62 -13.26
N GLN A 151 15.12 -20.59 -12.88
CA GLN A 151 15.56 -19.22 -12.82
C GLN A 151 16.00 -18.82 -11.41
N PRO A 152 16.97 -17.90 -11.26
CA PRO A 152 17.53 -17.57 -9.95
C PRO A 152 16.66 -16.55 -9.19
N LEU A 153 15.41 -16.91 -8.92
CA LEU A 153 14.41 -16.07 -8.27
C LEU A 153 13.77 -16.81 -7.10
N ARG A 154 13.79 -16.16 -5.93
CA ARG A 154 12.99 -16.55 -4.78
C ARG A 154 11.90 -15.52 -4.54
N VAL A 155 10.72 -16.00 -4.18
CA VAL A 155 9.56 -15.21 -3.79
C VAL A 155 9.08 -15.71 -2.43
N VAL A 156 8.95 -14.81 -1.47
CA VAL A 156 8.38 -15.11 -0.15
C VAL A 156 7.03 -14.42 -0.03
N LEU A 157 5.99 -15.22 0.17
CA LEU A 157 4.63 -14.72 0.42
C LEU A 157 4.41 -14.63 1.93
N CYS A 158 4.11 -13.44 2.42
CA CYS A 158 4.01 -13.15 3.84
C CYS A 158 2.56 -12.84 4.23
N TYR A 159 2.11 -13.45 5.33
CA TYR A 159 0.76 -13.30 5.88
C TYR A 159 0.86 -13.05 7.39
N ARG A 160 0.74 -11.79 7.82
CA ARG A 160 0.78 -11.40 9.23
C ARG A 160 -0.62 -11.22 9.77
N LEU A 161 -0.90 -11.82 10.92
CA LEU A 161 -2.23 -11.84 11.50
C LEU A 161 -2.39 -10.80 12.61
N THR A 162 -3.50 -10.07 12.56
CA THR A 162 -4.01 -9.24 13.64
C THR A 162 -5.43 -9.73 14.00
N PRO A 163 -5.52 -10.83 14.78
CA PRO A 163 -6.77 -11.56 15.00
C PRO A 163 -7.87 -10.71 15.62
N GLU A 164 -7.53 -9.85 16.57
CA GLU A 164 -8.47 -9.04 17.35
C GLU A 164 -9.24 -8.02 16.49
N GLN A 165 -8.70 -7.65 15.32
CA GLN A 165 -9.40 -6.85 14.32
C GLN A 165 -9.84 -7.64 13.08
N ASP A 166 -9.58 -8.95 13.02
CA ASP A 166 -9.76 -9.79 11.82
C ASP A 166 -9.04 -9.23 10.57
N ILE A 167 -7.79 -8.81 10.77
CA ILE A 167 -6.94 -8.27 9.70
C ILE A 167 -5.80 -9.23 9.35
N ILE A 168 -5.58 -9.41 8.06
CA ILE A 168 -4.39 -10.05 7.48
C ILE A 168 -3.62 -8.97 6.72
N GLU A 169 -2.35 -8.77 7.08
CA GLU A 169 -1.40 -8.04 6.24
C GLU A 169 -0.76 -9.02 5.27
N ARG A 170 -0.79 -8.71 3.97
CA ARG A 170 -0.16 -9.51 2.93
C ARG A 170 0.89 -8.70 2.18
N TRP A 171 2.10 -9.23 2.06
CA TRP A 171 3.13 -8.66 1.20
C TRP A 171 3.97 -9.76 0.57
N THR A 172 4.79 -9.37 -0.39
CA THR A 172 5.70 -10.25 -1.11
C THR A 172 7.13 -9.73 -0.99
N GLU A 173 8.09 -10.64 -0.79
CA GLU A 173 9.52 -10.35 -0.84
C GLU A 173 10.12 -11.08 -2.04
N LEU A 174 10.84 -10.36 -2.89
CA LEU A 174 11.54 -10.91 -4.06
C LEU A 174 13.03 -10.89 -3.78
N GLU A 175 13.72 -11.99 -4.04
CA GLU A 175 15.17 -12.10 -3.89
C GLU A 175 15.80 -12.64 -5.17
N ASN A 176 16.82 -11.93 -5.66
CA ASN A 176 17.62 -12.36 -6.80
C ASN A 176 18.77 -13.24 -6.32
N LEU A 177 18.66 -14.55 -6.58
CA LEU A 177 19.67 -15.55 -6.24
C LEU A 177 20.79 -15.66 -7.26
N GLY A 178 20.73 -14.86 -8.33
CA GLY A 178 21.59 -14.95 -9.49
C GLY A 178 22.79 -14.03 -9.43
N ASN A 179 23.46 -13.89 -10.56
CA ASN A 179 24.63 -13.02 -10.74
C ASN A 179 24.38 -11.86 -11.72
N ALA A 180 23.18 -11.76 -12.28
CA ALA A 180 22.77 -10.69 -13.18
C ALA A 180 21.52 -9.98 -12.61
N PRO A 181 21.35 -8.66 -12.82
CA PRO A 181 20.14 -7.95 -12.44
C PRO A 181 18.89 -8.53 -13.12
N LEU A 182 17.78 -8.60 -12.40
CA LEU A 182 16.48 -9.06 -12.91
C LEU A 182 15.53 -7.86 -13.10
N PRO A 183 15.17 -7.49 -14.34
CA PRO A 183 14.10 -6.52 -14.57
C PRO A 183 12.73 -7.13 -14.24
N ILE A 184 12.06 -6.53 -13.26
CA ILE A 184 10.68 -6.86 -12.88
C ILE A 184 9.75 -5.85 -13.56
N GLU A 185 8.89 -6.31 -14.46
CA GLU A 185 7.96 -5.47 -15.23
C GLU A 185 6.60 -5.30 -14.54
N GLN A 186 6.26 -6.22 -13.64
CA GLN A 186 5.01 -6.18 -12.88
C GLN A 186 5.22 -6.88 -11.55
N CYS A 187 4.78 -6.26 -10.46
CA CYS A 187 4.96 -6.77 -9.11
C CYS A 187 3.81 -6.29 -8.20
N TYR A 188 2.73 -7.06 -8.18
CA TYR A 188 1.67 -6.90 -7.19
C TYR A 188 2.09 -7.49 -5.85
N THR A 189 1.56 -6.94 -4.77
CA THR A 189 1.84 -7.40 -3.41
C THR A 189 1.09 -8.68 -3.05
N ALA A 190 -0.12 -8.85 -3.60
CA ALA A 190 -0.99 -9.98 -3.32
C ALA A 190 -2.08 -10.11 -4.40
N VAL A 191 -2.66 -11.32 -4.48
CA VAL A 191 -3.94 -11.59 -5.15
C VAL A 191 -4.89 -12.26 -4.16
N LEU A 192 -6.11 -11.73 -4.04
CA LEU A 192 -7.19 -12.32 -3.24
C LEU A 192 -8.13 -13.07 -4.17
N HIS A 193 -8.61 -14.22 -3.73
CA HIS A 193 -9.61 -15.01 -4.43
C HIS A 193 -10.91 -15.00 -3.63
N LEU A 194 -12.01 -14.61 -4.28
CA LEU A 194 -13.34 -14.64 -3.69
C LEU A 194 -14.19 -15.72 -4.37
N PRO A 195 -15.12 -16.36 -3.63
CA PRO A 195 -16.01 -17.39 -4.19
C PRO A 195 -16.81 -16.90 -5.40
N ASN A 196 -17.30 -17.83 -6.20
CA ASN A 196 -18.12 -17.48 -7.35
C ASN A 196 -19.33 -16.60 -6.98
N GLY A 197 -19.63 -15.62 -7.82
CA GLY A 197 -20.81 -14.77 -7.65
C GLY A 197 -20.69 -13.40 -8.32
N TYR A 198 -21.78 -12.64 -8.26
CA TYR A 198 -21.81 -11.24 -8.65
C TYR A 198 -21.53 -10.37 -7.43
N TYR A 199 -20.65 -9.38 -7.60
CA TYR A 199 -20.18 -8.52 -6.53
C TYR A 199 -20.42 -7.05 -6.85
N ASP A 200 -20.80 -6.29 -5.83
CA ASP A 200 -20.73 -4.84 -5.85
C ASP A 200 -19.37 -4.41 -5.31
N LEU A 201 -18.68 -3.54 -6.05
CA LEU A 201 -17.50 -2.83 -5.61
C LEU A 201 -17.92 -1.49 -5.01
N THR A 202 -17.59 -1.27 -3.74
CA THR A 202 -17.58 0.08 -3.15
C THR A 202 -16.15 0.59 -3.10
N SER A 203 -15.93 1.78 -3.64
CA SER A 203 -14.64 2.47 -3.62
C SER A 203 -14.84 3.94 -3.29
N VAL A 204 -13.77 4.61 -2.87
CA VAL A 204 -13.76 6.06 -2.61
C VAL A 204 -12.97 6.78 -3.71
N ASN A 205 -13.67 7.65 -4.42
CA ASN A 205 -13.18 8.39 -5.58
C ASN A 205 -13.41 9.89 -5.39
N GLY A 206 -12.94 10.72 -6.31
CA GLY A 206 -13.15 12.16 -6.19
C GLY A 206 -12.32 13.00 -7.14
N ALA A 207 -12.05 14.21 -6.69
CA ALA A 207 -11.13 15.15 -7.30
C ALA A 207 -10.54 16.04 -6.21
N TRP A 208 -9.60 16.91 -6.58
CA TRP A 208 -9.18 17.99 -5.69
C TRP A 208 -10.40 18.81 -5.24
N ALA A 209 -10.52 19.03 -3.93
CA ALA A 209 -11.64 19.68 -3.25
C ALA A 209 -12.98 18.90 -3.30
N GLN A 210 -12.95 17.61 -3.68
CA GLN A 210 -14.09 16.68 -3.70
C GLN A 210 -13.62 15.25 -3.36
N GLU A 211 -12.70 15.11 -2.42
CA GLU A 211 -12.08 13.85 -2.03
C GLU A 211 -13.08 12.90 -1.35
N PHE A 212 -12.78 11.60 -1.38
CA PHE A 212 -13.49 10.55 -0.62
C PHE A 212 -15.00 10.44 -0.90
N THR A 213 -15.43 10.76 -2.12
CA THR A 213 -16.78 10.46 -2.60
C THR A 213 -16.94 8.95 -2.77
N THR A 214 -17.76 8.35 -1.92
CA THR A 214 -18.07 6.92 -1.99
C THR A 214 -18.93 6.61 -3.21
N THR A 215 -18.46 5.67 -4.02
CA THR A 215 -19.18 5.14 -5.18
C THR A 215 -19.38 3.64 -5.02
N ARG A 216 -20.54 3.14 -5.45
CA ARG A 216 -20.83 1.72 -5.52
C ARG A 216 -21.32 1.34 -6.89
N GLU A 217 -20.77 0.28 -7.44
CA GLU A 217 -21.14 -0.24 -8.75
C GLU A 217 -21.04 -1.77 -8.80
N PRO A 218 -21.90 -2.46 -9.56
CA PRO A 218 -21.72 -3.87 -9.84
C PRO A 218 -20.46 -4.09 -10.67
N LEU A 219 -19.66 -5.11 -10.33
CA LEU A 219 -18.49 -5.46 -11.11
C LEU A 219 -18.89 -6.10 -12.45
N PRO A 220 -18.37 -5.61 -13.59
CA PRO A 220 -18.60 -6.24 -14.88
C PRO A 220 -17.79 -7.54 -15.02
N PHE A 221 -18.12 -8.36 -16.02
CA PHE A 221 -17.21 -9.40 -16.50
C PHE A 221 -15.90 -8.78 -17.03
N GLY A 222 -14.78 -9.48 -16.83
CA GLY A 222 -13.46 -8.99 -17.23
C GLY A 222 -12.81 -8.13 -16.14
N LEU A 223 -12.09 -7.08 -16.55
CA LEU A 223 -11.27 -6.26 -15.66
C LEU A 223 -11.95 -4.94 -15.29
N ARG A 224 -11.96 -4.62 -14.00
CA ARG A 224 -12.18 -3.29 -13.47
C ARG A 224 -10.91 -2.84 -12.73
N LEU A 225 -10.42 -1.64 -13.04
CA LEU A 225 -9.18 -1.12 -12.48
C LEU A 225 -9.44 0.14 -11.67
N LEU A 226 -8.94 0.20 -10.43
CA LEU A 226 -8.73 1.45 -9.70
C LEU A 226 -7.22 1.70 -9.69
N GLU A 227 -6.77 2.88 -10.10
CA GLU A 227 -5.34 3.12 -10.18
C GLU A 227 -4.94 4.57 -10.07
N GLN A 228 -3.69 4.77 -9.66
CA GLN A 228 -2.99 6.03 -9.69
C GLN A 228 -1.66 5.87 -10.42
N ARG A 229 -1.37 6.78 -11.35
CA ARG A 229 -0.16 6.80 -12.18
C ARG A 229 0.79 7.95 -11.84
N SER A 230 0.45 8.78 -10.85
CA SER A 230 1.33 9.82 -10.32
C SER A 230 2.25 9.30 -9.19
N LEU A 231 3.17 10.15 -8.75
CA LEU A 231 4.12 9.87 -7.66
C LEU A 231 3.47 9.82 -6.27
N GLN A 232 2.24 10.32 -6.14
CA GLN A 232 1.44 10.30 -4.91
C GLN A 232 0.18 9.45 -5.12
N THR A 233 -0.48 8.98 -4.06
CA THR A 233 -1.79 8.29 -4.07
C THR A 233 -2.86 9.11 -4.81
N GLY A 234 -2.87 10.42 -4.59
CA GLY A 234 -3.69 11.43 -5.27
C GLY A 234 -5.18 11.45 -4.94
N HIS A 235 -5.84 12.52 -5.37
CA HIS A 235 -7.21 12.89 -4.95
C HIS A 235 -8.34 12.14 -5.68
N ARG A 236 -8.04 11.48 -6.81
CA ARG A 236 -9.09 10.96 -7.71
C ARG A 236 -9.65 9.61 -7.29
N THR A 237 -8.84 8.80 -6.65
CA THR A 237 -9.18 7.46 -6.21
C THR A 237 -8.22 7.08 -5.09
N ASN A 238 -8.68 6.24 -4.17
CA ASN A 238 -7.89 5.77 -3.04
C ASN A 238 -7.73 4.24 -3.15
N PRO A 239 -6.60 3.65 -2.71
CA PRO A 239 -6.32 2.22 -2.86
C PRO A 239 -7.10 1.37 -1.85
N PHE A 240 -8.42 1.56 -1.79
CA PHE A 240 -9.34 0.94 -0.87
C PHE A 240 -10.53 0.34 -1.61
N PHE A 241 -11.04 -0.78 -1.10
CA PHE A 241 -12.28 -1.38 -1.59
C PHE A 241 -13.08 -2.08 -0.50
N LEU A 242 -14.40 -2.09 -0.69
CA LEU A 242 -15.31 -3.08 -0.12
C LEU A 242 -15.93 -3.90 -1.25
N LEU A 243 -16.08 -5.19 -1.03
CA LEU A 243 -16.73 -6.13 -1.91
C LEU A 243 -17.79 -6.92 -1.14
N ASN A 244 -19.00 -6.92 -1.65
CA ASN A 244 -20.07 -7.77 -1.15
C ASN A 244 -20.82 -8.38 -2.33
N ARG A 245 -21.48 -9.51 -2.11
CA ARG A 245 -22.40 -10.05 -3.12
C ARG A 245 -23.54 -9.05 -3.36
N CYS A 246 -23.94 -8.89 -4.61
CA CYS A 246 -24.96 -7.91 -5.00
C CYS A 246 -26.25 -8.12 -4.18
N GLY A 247 -26.70 -7.07 -3.49
CA GLY A 247 -27.91 -7.10 -2.66
C GLY A 247 -27.83 -7.97 -1.40
N GLN A 248 -26.63 -8.29 -0.88
CA GLN A 248 -26.45 -9.15 0.30
C GLN A 248 -25.74 -8.49 1.49
N ALA A 249 -25.41 -7.20 1.41
CA ALA A 249 -24.83 -6.46 2.52
C ALA A 249 -25.38 -5.03 2.61
N TRP A 250 -25.40 -4.52 3.83
CA TRP A 250 -25.80 -3.16 4.21
C TRP A 250 -24.84 -2.65 5.31
N GLU A 251 -25.14 -1.50 5.92
CA GLU A 251 -24.27 -0.93 6.96
C GLU A 251 -24.01 -1.88 8.13
N GLU A 252 -25.02 -2.58 8.62
CA GLU A 252 -24.91 -3.38 9.86
C GLU A 252 -25.11 -4.89 9.64
N THR A 253 -25.29 -5.35 8.40
CA THR A 253 -25.54 -6.77 8.09
C THR A 253 -24.87 -7.21 6.79
N GLY A 254 -24.54 -8.50 6.73
CA GLY A 254 -24.05 -9.16 5.53
C GLY A 254 -22.53 -9.23 5.46
N THR A 255 -22.04 -10.14 4.61
CA THR A 255 -20.61 -10.38 4.46
C THR A 255 -19.98 -9.37 3.52
N VAL A 256 -18.93 -8.71 4.00
CA VAL A 256 -18.14 -7.71 3.29
C VAL A 256 -16.67 -8.10 3.36
N TYR A 257 -16.07 -8.32 2.20
CA TYR A 257 -14.62 -8.43 2.04
C TYR A 257 -14.07 -7.04 1.81
N PHE A 258 -12.92 -6.71 2.42
CA PHE A 258 -12.35 -5.39 2.28
C PHE A 258 -10.84 -5.42 2.19
N GLY A 259 -10.27 -4.38 1.61
CA GLY A 259 -8.84 -4.20 1.60
C GLY A 259 -8.39 -2.77 1.32
N GLU A 260 -7.19 -2.47 1.78
CA GLU A 260 -6.47 -1.20 1.56
C GLU A 260 -4.99 -1.48 1.29
N LEU A 261 -4.41 -0.89 0.24
CA LEU A 261 -2.97 -0.96 0.00
C LEU A 261 -2.26 0.11 0.82
N ALA A 262 -1.38 -0.30 1.74
CA ALA A 262 -0.57 0.60 2.54
C ALA A 262 0.59 1.17 1.72
N TYR A 263 0.28 2.05 0.76
CA TYR A 263 1.25 2.65 -0.14
C TYR A 263 0.85 4.06 -0.60
N SER A 264 1.82 4.97 -0.63
CA SER A 264 1.58 6.38 -0.95
C SER A 264 2.02 6.79 -2.36
N GLY A 265 2.55 5.86 -3.16
CA GLY A 265 3.07 6.14 -4.51
C GLY A 265 2.09 5.81 -5.66
N SER A 266 2.63 5.35 -6.78
CA SER A 266 1.83 4.84 -7.91
C SER A 266 1.36 3.40 -7.67
N TRP A 267 0.04 3.18 -7.69
CA TRP A 267 -0.58 1.92 -7.32
C TRP A 267 -1.69 1.50 -8.29
N ARG A 268 -2.07 0.22 -8.23
CA ARG A 268 -3.22 -0.35 -8.94
C ARG A 268 -3.92 -1.42 -8.11
N LEU A 269 -5.25 -1.40 -8.15
CA LEU A 269 -6.15 -2.48 -7.76
C LEU A 269 -6.86 -2.98 -9.02
N THR A 270 -6.76 -4.29 -9.29
CA THR A 270 -7.40 -4.92 -10.45
C THR A 270 -8.39 -5.97 -9.97
N PHE A 271 -9.66 -5.79 -10.31
CA PHE A 271 -10.75 -6.72 -10.06
C PHE A 271 -11.03 -7.50 -11.34
N GLU A 272 -10.64 -8.77 -11.37
CA GLU A 272 -10.84 -9.67 -12.50
C GLU A 272 -12.01 -10.62 -12.20
N MET A 273 -13.16 -10.36 -12.84
CA MET A 273 -14.28 -11.28 -12.84
C MET A 273 -14.08 -12.33 -13.94
N MET A 274 -13.77 -13.56 -13.53
CA MET A 274 -13.54 -14.67 -14.46
C MET A 274 -14.86 -15.19 -15.07
N HIS A 275 -14.75 -15.95 -16.15
CA HIS A 275 -15.91 -16.61 -16.78
C HIS A 275 -16.62 -17.60 -15.84
N SER A 276 -15.91 -18.15 -14.84
CA SER A 276 -16.47 -19.01 -13.80
C SER A 276 -17.15 -18.24 -12.66
N LEU A 277 -17.26 -16.92 -12.76
CA LEU A 277 -17.74 -15.98 -11.73
C LEU A 277 -16.88 -15.92 -10.47
N ASN A 278 -15.71 -16.58 -10.44
CA ASN A 278 -14.72 -16.34 -9.40
C ASN A 278 -14.13 -14.93 -9.61
N LEU A 279 -13.97 -14.21 -8.51
CA LEU A 279 -13.38 -12.87 -8.52
C LEU A 279 -11.95 -12.93 -7.98
N ARG A 280 -11.01 -12.41 -8.76
CA ARG A 280 -9.63 -12.15 -8.31
C ARG A 280 -9.44 -10.66 -8.07
N VAL A 281 -8.79 -10.32 -6.96
CA VAL A 281 -8.44 -8.93 -6.64
C VAL A 281 -6.92 -8.83 -6.50
N HIS A 282 -6.27 -8.20 -7.46
CA HIS A 282 -4.85 -7.94 -7.43
C HIS A 282 -4.58 -6.55 -6.87
N ALA A 283 -3.52 -6.40 -6.07
CA ALA A 283 -3.14 -5.12 -5.49
C ALA A 283 -1.63 -4.94 -5.48
N GLY A 284 -1.13 -3.75 -5.83
CA GLY A 284 0.29 -3.42 -5.64
C GLY A 284 0.74 -2.23 -6.50
N TYR A 285 2.01 -2.26 -6.93
CA TYR A 285 2.56 -1.23 -7.80
C TYR A 285 1.79 -1.14 -9.12
N ASN A 286 1.65 0.07 -9.65
CA ASN A 286 1.07 0.26 -10.96
C ASN A 286 2.05 -0.17 -12.07
N PRO A 287 1.71 -1.10 -12.97
CA PRO A 287 2.61 -1.53 -14.05
C PRO A 287 2.64 -0.59 -15.26
N PHE A 288 1.93 0.55 -15.25
CA PHE A 288 1.79 1.43 -16.43
C PHE A 288 3.12 1.98 -16.96
N ASP A 289 4.03 2.38 -16.07
CA ASP A 289 5.36 2.89 -16.39
C ASP A 289 6.34 2.44 -15.29
N PHE A 290 6.47 1.11 -15.15
CA PHE A 290 7.17 0.49 -14.03
C PHE A 290 8.24 -0.47 -14.52
N GLN A 291 9.42 -0.35 -13.93
CA GLN A 291 10.42 -1.38 -13.92
C GLN A 291 11.18 -1.31 -12.60
N LEU A 292 11.18 -2.40 -11.85
CA LEU A 292 12.05 -2.57 -10.70
C LEU A 292 13.26 -3.41 -11.14
N LEU A 293 14.47 -2.86 -10.99
CA LEU A 293 15.70 -3.60 -11.27
C LEU A 293 16.19 -4.26 -9.98
N LEU A 294 16.04 -5.58 -9.87
CA LEU A 294 16.47 -6.33 -8.69
C LEU A 294 17.90 -6.85 -8.88
N HIS A 295 18.86 -6.25 -8.18
CA HIS A 295 20.28 -6.59 -8.30
C HIS A 295 20.63 -7.94 -7.64
N PRO A 296 21.73 -8.59 -8.04
CA PRO A 296 22.21 -9.84 -7.42
C PRO A 296 22.29 -9.74 -5.89
N GLY A 297 21.71 -10.70 -5.18
CA GLY A 297 21.66 -10.74 -3.71
C GLY A 297 20.74 -9.70 -3.06
N GLN A 298 20.06 -8.85 -3.85
CA GLN A 298 19.12 -7.88 -3.33
C GLN A 298 17.78 -8.54 -3.02
N THR A 299 17.18 -8.14 -1.90
CA THR A 299 15.78 -8.40 -1.58
C THR A 299 14.96 -7.13 -1.73
N HIS A 300 13.79 -7.24 -2.37
CA HIS A 300 12.80 -6.18 -2.46
C HIS A 300 11.53 -6.59 -1.72
N LYS A 301 11.09 -5.77 -0.75
CA LYS A 301 9.83 -5.95 -0.03
C LYS A 301 8.75 -5.03 -0.64
N THR A 302 7.62 -5.58 -1.04
CA THR A 302 6.48 -4.80 -1.54
C THR A 302 5.72 -4.12 -0.37
N PRO A 303 4.90 -3.08 -0.65
CA PRO A 303 3.99 -2.51 0.36
C PRO A 303 2.94 -3.55 0.77
N ALA A 304 2.37 -3.47 1.97
CA ALA A 304 1.37 -4.46 2.38
C ALA A 304 -0.04 -4.15 1.87
N LEU A 305 -0.79 -5.18 1.48
CA LEU A 305 -2.24 -5.16 1.40
C LEU A 305 -2.80 -5.51 2.77
N ILE A 306 -3.58 -4.59 3.35
CA ILE A 306 -4.32 -4.79 4.59
C ILE A 306 -5.70 -5.28 4.19
N CYS A 307 -6.08 -6.50 4.54
CA CYS A 307 -7.36 -7.08 4.14
C CYS A 307 -8.06 -7.85 5.25
N GLY A 308 -9.39 -7.96 5.16
CA GLY A 308 -10.19 -8.71 6.12
C GLY A 308 -11.59 -9.01 5.62
N VAL A 309 -12.36 -9.68 6.47
CA VAL A 309 -13.78 -9.99 6.24
C VAL A 309 -14.60 -9.55 7.44
N SER A 310 -15.76 -8.98 7.18
CA SER A 310 -16.77 -8.64 8.17
C SER A 310 -18.07 -9.36 7.83
N ASP A 311 -18.73 -9.94 8.81
CA ASP A 311 -20.12 -10.44 8.74
C ASP A 311 -21.16 -9.42 9.22
N ASN A 312 -20.69 -8.27 9.72
CA ASN A 312 -21.50 -7.20 10.31
C ASN A 312 -21.60 -5.99 9.36
N GLY A 313 -21.72 -6.24 8.05
CA GLY A 313 -21.92 -5.19 7.05
C GLY A 313 -20.72 -4.25 6.85
N TRP A 314 -20.98 -3.14 6.13
CA TRP A 314 -19.96 -2.11 5.78
C TRP A 314 -19.44 -1.38 7.02
N GLY A 315 -20.30 -1.12 8.00
CA GLY A 315 -19.95 -0.55 9.28
C GLY A 315 -19.01 -1.47 10.06
N GLY A 316 -19.24 -2.79 10.03
CA GLY A 316 -18.33 -3.78 10.61
C GLY A 316 -16.93 -3.76 9.97
N ALA A 317 -16.86 -3.72 8.63
CA ALA A 317 -15.59 -3.61 7.91
C ALA A 317 -14.84 -2.32 8.26
N SER A 318 -15.55 -1.19 8.25
CA SER A 318 -14.99 0.12 8.60
C SER A 318 -14.45 0.15 10.04
N ARG A 319 -15.23 -0.35 11.02
CA ARG A 319 -14.80 -0.38 12.44
C ARG A 319 -13.54 -1.22 12.64
N ARG A 320 -13.41 -2.36 11.94
CA ARG A 320 -12.21 -3.22 11.98
C ARG A 320 -10.99 -2.50 11.43
N LEU A 321 -11.10 -1.92 10.24
CA LEU A 321 -10.00 -1.16 9.64
C LEU A 321 -9.60 0.03 10.50
N HIS A 322 -10.56 0.80 11.00
CA HIS A 322 -10.28 1.94 11.87
C HIS A 322 -9.62 1.54 13.20
N ALA A 323 -10.02 0.42 13.80
CA ALA A 323 -9.36 -0.10 15.01
C ALA A 323 -7.91 -0.50 14.72
N PHE A 324 -7.68 -1.24 13.63
CA PHE A 324 -6.33 -1.61 13.20
C PHE A 324 -5.46 -0.38 12.93
N LEU A 325 -5.98 0.63 12.22
CA LEU A 325 -5.24 1.86 11.95
C LEU A 325 -4.84 2.59 13.24
N ARG A 326 -5.77 2.77 14.19
CA ARG A 326 -5.48 3.45 15.46
C ARG A 326 -4.50 2.68 16.35
N GLU A 327 -4.64 1.37 16.40
CA GLU A 327 -3.90 0.53 17.35
C GLU A 327 -2.56 0.08 16.80
N CYS A 328 -2.43 -0.13 15.50
CA CYS A 328 -1.25 -0.71 14.88
C CYS A 328 -0.46 0.29 14.02
N VAL A 329 -1.16 1.08 13.18
CA VAL A 329 -0.50 1.85 12.12
C VAL A 329 -0.11 3.26 12.55
N LEU A 330 -1.04 4.01 13.16
CA LEU A 330 -0.79 5.38 13.56
C LEU A 330 0.36 5.44 14.56
N PRO A 331 1.28 6.41 14.44
CA PRO A 331 2.30 6.63 15.46
C PRO A 331 1.62 6.80 16.82
N GLN A 332 2.12 6.09 17.83
CA GLN A 332 1.72 6.26 19.23
C GLN A 332 2.88 6.85 20.05
N PRO A 333 3.21 8.14 19.89
CA PRO A 333 4.09 8.83 20.82
C PRO A 333 3.64 8.57 22.26
N ALA A 334 4.60 8.44 23.18
CA ALA A 334 4.35 8.24 24.61
C ALA A 334 3.43 9.30 25.25
N GLN A 335 3.18 10.41 24.55
CA GLN A 335 2.37 11.54 24.97
C GLN A 335 1.45 12.03 23.85
N LEU A 336 0.83 11.15 23.06
CA LEU A 336 -0.32 11.61 22.28
C LEU A 336 -1.43 12.03 23.25
N PRO A 337 -1.94 13.26 23.18
CA PRO A 337 -3.11 13.63 23.94
C PRO A 337 -4.28 12.75 23.51
N THR A 338 -5.14 12.40 24.47
CA THR A 338 -6.36 11.60 24.24
C THR A 338 -7.23 12.22 23.14
N TRP A 339 -7.18 13.55 23.01
CA TRP A 339 -7.91 14.34 22.00
C TRP A 339 -6.91 15.14 21.17
N ARG A 340 -7.14 15.24 19.86
CA ARG A 340 -6.34 16.12 18.99
C ARG A 340 -6.75 17.58 19.26
N PRO A 341 -5.79 18.52 19.30
CA PRO A 341 -6.11 19.91 19.61
C PRO A 341 -6.99 20.53 18.53
N VAL A 342 -7.99 21.30 18.95
CA VAL A 342 -8.72 22.22 18.08
C VAL A 342 -7.73 23.29 17.62
N LEU A 343 -7.46 23.33 16.31
CA LEU A 343 -6.45 24.22 15.74
C LEU A 343 -7.06 25.43 15.01
N TYR A 344 -6.31 26.52 14.97
CA TYR A 344 -6.50 27.63 14.05
C TYR A 344 -5.32 27.68 13.08
N ASN A 345 -5.59 27.58 11.78
CA ASN A 345 -4.58 27.68 10.73
C ASN A 345 -4.71 29.04 10.01
N SER A 346 -3.60 29.72 9.79
CA SER A 346 -3.57 31.08 9.24
C SER A 346 -3.80 31.19 7.72
N TRP A 347 -3.86 30.08 6.97
CA TRP A 347 -3.84 30.07 5.51
C TRP A 347 -4.94 30.92 4.89
N GLU A 348 -6.21 30.57 5.05
CA GLU A 348 -7.31 31.32 4.42
C GLU A 348 -7.53 32.72 5.03
N ALA A 349 -6.98 32.96 6.23
CA ALA A 349 -7.08 34.26 6.88
C ALA A 349 -6.17 35.32 6.24
N THR A 350 -5.00 34.91 5.72
CA THR A 350 -3.96 35.85 5.27
C THR A 350 -3.33 35.50 3.92
N TYR A 351 -3.48 34.27 3.44
CA TYR A 351 -2.69 33.69 2.36
C TYR A 351 -1.21 34.03 2.57
N PHE A 352 -0.56 34.72 1.63
CA PHE A 352 0.85 35.12 1.73
C PHE A 352 1.08 36.52 2.36
N ASN A 353 0.02 37.23 2.75
CA ASN A 353 0.12 38.57 3.34
C ASN A 353 0.40 38.48 4.86
N LEU A 354 1.52 37.84 5.23
CA LEU A 354 1.91 37.62 6.62
C LEU A 354 2.70 38.82 7.18
N SER A 355 2.55 39.06 8.48
CA SER A 355 3.47 39.85 9.30
C SER A 355 3.49 39.29 10.72
N GLU A 356 4.59 39.46 11.46
CA GLU A 356 4.70 39.05 12.87
C GLU A 356 3.52 39.57 13.71
N GLN A 357 3.23 40.88 13.63
CA GLN A 357 2.13 41.50 14.37
C GLN A 357 0.76 40.94 13.96
N GLY A 358 0.52 40.74 12.65
CA GLY A 358 -0.73 40.15 12.18
C GLY A 358 -0.94 38.72 12.69
N GLN A 359 0.11 37.91 12.75
CA GLN A 359 0.04 36.56 13.31
C GLN A 359 -0.21 36.58 14.82
N ILE A 360 0.39 37.52 15.57
CA ILE A 360 0.10 37.72 16.99
C ILE A 360 -1.38 38.09 17.22
N GLU A 361 -1.94 38.99 16.40
CA GLU A 361 -3.35 39.36 16.50
C GLU A 361 -4.29 38.19 16.19
N LEU A 362 -3.95 37.35 15.20
CA LEU A 362 -4.71 36.12 14.92
C LEU A 362 -4.61 35.13 16.08
N ALA A 363 -3.43 34.96 16.68
CA ALA A 363 -3.25 34.10 17.85
C ALA A 363 -4.07 34.57 19.04
N GLN A 364 -4.13 35.89 19.31
CA GLN A 364 -4.96 36.46 20.37
C GLN A 364 -6.46 36.19 20.13
N LYS A 365 -6.93 36.32 18.88
CA LYS A 365 -8.32 35.99 18.50
C LYS A 365 -8.60 34.50 18.66
N ALA A 366 -7.68 33.64 18.23
CA ALA A 366 -7.79 32.19 18.38
C ALA A 366 -7.89 31.79 19.85
N ALA A 367 -7.01 32.32 20.71
CA ALA A 367 -7.04 32.09 22.15
C ALA A 367 -8.36 32.56 22.78
N ALA A 368 -8.88 33.72 22.38
CA ALA A 368 -10.16 34.22 22.87
C ALA A 368 -11.36 33.32 22.50
N MET A 369 -11.24 32.52 21.42
CA MET A 369 -12.24 31.51 21.03
C MET A 369 -12.04 30.17 21.75
N GLY A 370 -10.95 29.98 22.49
CA GLY A 370 -10.60 28.72 23.15
C GLY A 370 -9.89 27.71 22.24
N VAL A 371 -9.21 28.17 21.18
CA VAL A 371 -8.35 27.33 20.33
C VAL A 371 -7.18 26.79 21.15
N GLU A 372 -6.71 25.59 20.84
CA GLU A 372 -5.66 24.88 21.58
C GLU A 372 -4.31 24.84 20.84
N LEU A 373 -4.31 25.00 19.51
CA LEU A 373 -3.12 25.04 18.66
C LEU A 373 -3.22 26.14 17.61
N PHE A 374 -2.21 27.00 17.52
CA PHE A 374 -2.09 28.00 16.47
C PHE A 374 -1.04 27.56 15.44
N CYS A 375 -1.45 27.42 14.18
CA CYS A 375 -0.58 26.99 13.09
C CYS A 375 -0.31 28.14 12.12
N VAL A 376 0.98 28.46 11.94
CA VAL A 376 1.42 29.36 10.86
C VAL A 376 1.58 28.54 9.59
N ASP A 377 0.79 28.86 8.58
CA ASP A 377 0.80 28.19 7.29
C ASP A 377 1.90 28.71 6.34
N ASP A 378 1.80 28.44 5.04
CA ASP A 378 2.78 28.81 4.01
C ASP A 378 3.13 30.32 4.03
N GLY A 379 4.38 30.63 3.68
CA GLY A 379 4.88 32.00 3.61
C GLY A 379 5.82 32.44 4.74
N TRP A 380 6.08 31.63 5.76
CA TRP A 380 6.98 32.02 6.86
C TRP A 380 8.48 32.03 6.50
N PHE A 381 8.85 31.41 5.39
CA PHE A 381 10.23 31.12 5.00
C PHE A 381 10.67 31.89 3.73
N GLY A 382 12.00 32.03 3.57
CA GLY A 382 12.66 32.55 2.37
C GLY A 382 11.98 33.79 1.75
N GLY A 383 11.90 33.79 0.41
CA GLY A 383 11.17 34.77 -0.39
C GLY A 383 9.69 34.44 -0.65
N ARG A 384 9.07 33.57 0.17
CA ARG A 384 7.77 32.94 -0.09
C ARG A 384 6.56 33.89 0.05
N ARG A 385 6.48 34.95 -0.76
CA ARG A 385 5.36 35.91 -0.78
C ARG A 385 4.23 35.53 -1.75
N HIS A 386 4.43 34.44 -2.50
CA HIS A 386 3.50 33.84 -3.44
C HIS A 386 3.96 32.41 -3.75
N ASP A 387 3.16 31.62 -4.47
CA ASP A 387 3.47 30.23 -4.80
C ASP A 387 4.61 30.01 -5.83
N ARG A 388 5.10 31.09 -6.47
CA ARG A 388 6.13 31.04 -7.52
C ARG A 388 7.59 31.04 -7.02
N ALA A 389 7.84 31.19 -5.71
CA ALA A 389 9.19 31.30 -5.16
C ALA A 389 9.29 30.72 -3.74
N GLY A 390 10.52 30.43 -3.30
CA GLY A 390 10.85 30.14 -1.90
C GLY A 390 10.85 28.67 -1.48
N LEU A 391 10.12 27.76 -2.13
CA LEU A 391 10.20 26.33 -1.80
C LEU A 391 11.63 25.82 -2.00
N GLY A 392 12.13 25.08 -1.01
CA GLY A 392 13.53 24.66 -0.89
C GLY A 392 14.35 25.49 0.09
N ASP A 393 13.95 26.73 0.37
CA ASP A 393 14.70 27.65 1.24
C ASP A 393 14.05 27.76 2.63
N TRP A 394 14.20 26.72 3.45
CA TRP A 394 13.55 26.56 4.76
C TRP A 394 14.15 27.42 5.90
N PHE A 395 14.45 28.69 5.62
CA PHE A 395 14.95 29.67 6.59
C PHE A 395 13.87 30.71 6.89
N VAL A 396 13.70 31.09 8.16
CA VAL A 396 12.70 32.10 8.56
C VAL A 396 12.94 33.42 7.81
N SER A 397 11.89 33.94 7.19
CA SER A 397 11.94 35.19 6.44
C SER A 397 12.02 36.38 7.40
N LYS A 398 13.16 37.10 7.41
CA LYS A 398 13.34 38.30 8.25
C LYS A 398 12.45 39.47 7.84
N ASP A 399 11.95 39.47 6.60
CA ASP A 399 11.02 40.51 6.14
C ASP A 399 9.62 40.34 6.77
N VAL A 400 9.25 39.11 7.12
CA VAL A 400 7.97 38.78 7.78
C VAL A 400 8.13 38.72 9.30
N PHE A 401 9.24 38.11 9.75
CA PHE A 401 9.59 37.87 11.15
C PHE A 401 10.99 38.44 11.44
N PRO A 402 11.13 39.76 11.65
CA PRO A 402 12.44 40.42 11.79
C PRO A 402 13.29 39.86 12.93
N ASN A 403 12.64 39.33 13.96
CA ASN A 403 13.27 38.76 15.15
C ASN A 403 13.21 37.23 15.18
N GLY A 404 12.92 36.59 14.03
CA GLY A 404 12.64 35.16 13.93
C GLY A 404 11.25 34.80 14.44
N LEU A 405 10.91 33.51 14.50
CA LEU A 405 9.60 33.04 14.96
C LEU A 405 9.42 33.08 16.48
N GLN A 406 10.51 33.22 17.25
CA GLN A 406 10.48 33.09 18.71
C GLN A 406 9.48 34.03 19.40
N PRO A 407 9.39 35.34 19.05
CA PRO A 407 8.41 36.22 19.70
C PRO A 407 6.96 35.77 19.50
N LEU A 408 6.61 35.28 18.31
CA LEU A 408 5.28 34.74 18.03
C LEU A 408 5.04 33.45 18.82
N ILE A 409 6.02 32.53 18.83
CA ILE A 409 5.94 31.27 19.58
C ILE A 409 5.73 31.55 21.08
N ASP A 410 6.48 32.49 21.65
CA ASP A 410 6.37 32.87 23.06
C ASP A 410 4.99 33.46 23.38
N GLU A 411 4.45 34.32 22.51
CA GLU A 411 3.11 34.88 22.69
C GLU A 411 2.03 33.80 22.56
N VAL A 412 2.14 32.87 21.59
CA VAL A 412 1.23 31.72 21.45
C VAL A 412 1.22 30.86 22.71
N HIS A 413 2.39 30.53 23.26
CA HIS A 413 2.50 29.77 24.51
C HIS A 413 1.95 30.55 25.71
N LYS A 414 2.22 31.87 25.79
CA LYS A 414 1.69 32.76 26.84
C LYS A 414 0.16 32.85 26.80
N LEU A 415 -0.43 32.74 25.62
CA LEU A 415 -1.89 32.66 25.40
C LEU A 415 -2.46 31.26 25.71
N GLY A 416 -1.62 30.28 26.08
CA GLY A 416 -2.03 28.94 26.48
C GLY A 416 -2.24 27.96 25.33
N MET A 417 -1.75 28.26 24.13
CA MET A 417 -1.89 27.40 22.94
C MET A 417 -0.56 26.72 22.58
N GLN A 418 -0.64 25.60 21.85
CA GLN A 418 0.50 24.99 21.16
C GLN A 418 0.81 25.74 19.86
N PHE A 419 2.06 25.63 19.38
CA PHE A 419 2.48 26.20 18.10
C PHE A 419 2.67 25.12 17.03
N GLY A 420 2.11 25.33 15.84
CA GLY A 420 2.29 24.51 14.64
C GLY A 420 2.92 25.31 13.49
N LEU A 421 3.61 24.61 12.60
CA LEU A 421 4.29 25.21 11.44
C LEU A 421 4.12 24.33 10.21
N TRP A 422 3.80 24.94 9.08
CA TRP A 422 3.67 24.26 7.79
C TRP A 422 5.02 24.02 7.10
N VAL A 423 5.14 22.90 6.37
CA VAL A 423 6.29 22.55 5.52
C VAL A 423 5.84 21.79 4.26
N GLU A 424 6.62 21.88 3.17
CA GLU A 424 6.44 21.11 1.92
C GLU A 424 7.82 20.65 1.38
N PRO A 425 8.51 19.76 2.10
CA PRO A 425 9.94 19.47 1.87
C PRO A 425 10.25 18.76 0.56
N GLU A 426 9.25 18.20 -0.12
CA GLU A 426 9.39 17.41 -1.35
C GLU A 426 9.48 18.29 -2.62
N MET A 427 9.35 19.61 -2.46
CA MET A 427 9.16 20.55 -3.57
C MET A 427 10.20 21.67 -3.56
N VAL A 428 10.44 22.24 -4.74
CA VAL A 428 11.36 23.36 -4.95
C VAL A 428 10.83 24.33 -6.00
N ASN A 429 11.02 25.64 -5.80
CA ASN A 429 10.73 26.63 -6.85
C ASN A 429 12.00 26.92 -7.67
N ALA A 430 11.84 27.23 -8.96
CA ALA A 430 12.95 27.68 -9.80
C ALA A 430 13.60 28.97 -9.24
N ASP A 431 12.79 29.82 -8.61
CA ASP A 431 13.28 30.95 -7.81
C ASP A 431 13.46 30.55 -6.33
N SER A 432 14.55 29.83 -6.06
CA SER A 432 15.05 29.48 -4.73
C SER A 432 16.57 29.37 -4.77
N ASP A 433 17.23 29.57 -3.63
CA ASP A 433 18.67 29.34 -3.50
C ASP A 433 19.01 27.86 -3.68
N LEU A 434 18.18 26.96 -3.14
CA LEU A 434 18.35 25.51 -3.32
C LEU A 434 18.41 25.14 -4.81
N TYR A 435 17.47 25.62 -5.62
CA TYR A 435 17.44 25.33 -7.05
C TYR A 435 18.64 25.92 -7.79
N ARG A 436 19.07 27.14 -7.43
CA ARG A 436 20.25 27.78 -8.04
C ARG A 436 21.53 26.99 -7.75
N ALA A 437 21.66 26.45 -6.52
CA ALA A 437 22.80 25.66 -6.11
C ALA A 437 22.77 24.23 -6.69
N HIS A 438 21.59 23.61 -6.72
CA HIS A 438 21.39 22.22 -7.08
C HIS A 438 20.27 22.04 -8.12
N PRO A 439 20.43 22.60 -9.34
CA PRO A 439 19.39 22.46 -10.36
C PRO A 439 19.21 21.01 -10.81
N ASP A 440 20.16 20.12 -10.54
CA ASP A 440 20.11 18.70 -10.86
C ASP A 440 19.28 17.87 -9.88
N TRP A 441 18.96 18.40 -8.68
CA TRP A 441 18.18 17.70 -7.65
C TRP A 441 16.69 17.56 -7.95
N ILE A 442 16.23 18.02 -9.12
CA ILE A 442 14.83 17.88 -9.52
C ILE A 442 14.62 16.65 -10.40
N LEU A 443 13.40 16.11 -10.36
CA LEU A 443 12.95 15.14 -11.34
C LEU A 443 12.88 15.78 -12.73
N HIS A 444 13.80 15.40 -13.61
CA HIS A 444 13.82 15.85 -15.01
C HIS A 444 14.57 14.87 -15.92
N PHE A 445 14.31 14.97 -17.21
CA PHE A 445 15.07 14.25 -18.24
C PHE A 445 16.05 15.19 -18.94
N PRO A 446 17.31 14.76 -19.19
CA PRO A 446 18.26 15.54 -19.97
C PRO A 446 17.70 15.95 -21.33
N GLY A 447 17.87 17.22 -21.70
CA GLY A 447 17.40 17.77 -22.97
C GLY A 447 15.88 18.00 -23.06
N ARG A 448 15.14 17.84 -21.96
CA ARG A 448 13.69 18.13 -21.87
C ARG A 448 13.43 19.38 -21.02
N PRO A 449 12.36 20.13 -21.31
CA PRO A 449 11.94 21.21 -20.42
C PRO A 449 11.51 20.64 -19.07
N ARG A 450 11.62 21.47 -18.03
CA ARG A 450 11.10 21.17 -16.70
C ARG A 450 9.58 21.38 -16.72
N THR A 451 8.84 20.44 -16.13
CA THR A 451 7.38 20.51 -16.05
C THR A 451 6.99 21.00 -14.67
N GLU A 452 6.42 22.20 -14.60
CA GLU A 452 5.92 22.76 -13.35
C GLU A 452 4.45 22.39 -13.13
N GLY A 453 4.09 22.08 -11.88
CA GLY A 453 2.73 22.13 -11.38
C GLY A 453 2.68 23.20 -10.29
N ARG A 454 1.69 24.11 -10.29
CA ARG A 454 1.61 25.23 -9.32
C ARG A 454 2.91 26.08 -9.24
N ASN A 455 3.59 26.31 -10.38
CA ASN A 455 4.86 27.08 -10.44
C ASN A 455 6.03 26.46 -9.63
N GLN A 456 5.97 25.18 -9.29
CA GLN A 456 6.97 24.45 -8.52
C GLN A 456 7.37 23.14 -9.22
N LEU A 457 8.48 22.58 -8.77
CA LEU A 457 9.12 21.36 -9.26
C LEU A 457 9.27 20.37 -8.11
N ILE A 458 9.38 19.10 -8.45
CA ILE A 458 9.51 18.00 -7.49
C ILE A 458 10.99 17.65 -7.32
N LEU A 459 11.44 17.57 -6.06
CA LEU A 459 12.77 17.08 -5.72
C LEU A 459 12.88 15.58 -5.98
N ASP A 460 14.03 15.14 -6.48
CA ASP A 460 14.34 13.72 -6.70
C ASP A 460 14.78 13.06 -5.39
N LEU A 461 13.80 12.73 -4.55
CA LEU A 461 14.00 12.02 -3.27
C LEU A 461 14.54 10.58 -3.44
N GLY A 462 14.72 10.10 -4.69
CA GLY A 462 15.42 8.86 -4.96
C GLY A 462 16.95 8.99 -4.83
N ARG A 463 17.47 10.21 -4.74
CA ARG A 463 18.90 10.51 -4.60
C ARG A 463 19.26 10.69 -3.12
N PRO A 464 20.24 9.95 -2.58
CA PRO A 464 20.62 10.05 -1.16
C PRO A 464 21.07 11.44 -0.68
N GLU A 465 21.57 12.29 -1.58
CA GLU A 465 22.02 13.65 -1.28
C GLU A 465 20.90 14.70 -1.20
N VAL A 466 19.71 14.39 -1.72
CA VAL A 466 18.49 15.23 -1.66
C VAL A 466 17.74 14.91 -0.37
#